data_AF-A0A1W9XG75-F1
#
_entry.id   AF-A0A1W9XG75-F1
#
_cell.length_a   1.000
_cell.length_b   1.000
_cell.length_c   1.000
_cell.angle_alpha   90.00
_cell.angle_beta   90.00
_cell.angle_gamma   90.00
#
_symmetry.space_group_name_H-M   'P 1'
#
loop_
_entity.id
_entity.type
_entity.pdbx_description
1 polymer ?
#
loop_
_entity_poly.entity_id
_entity_poly.type
_entity_poly.pdbx_seq_one_letter_code
_entity_poly.pdbx_strand_id
1 'polypeptide(L)'
;MHRPLGQFITIELFGQSYTFKAEAEDCAANQVADLLLDEVSKVETQLAKQSSPPTKQTILILAALNIAGEHYKLKEKYSDMLKDSSERSANLIRLLDGCL
;
A
#
# COMPACT_ATOMS: atom_id res chain seq x y z
N MET A 1 6.37 -25.40 -19.23
CA MET A 1 6.08 -24.78 -17.92
C MET A 1 7.31 -23.96 -17.52
N HIS A 2 7.36 -22.66 -17.84
CA HIS A 2 8.41 -21.76 -17.35
C HIS A 2 8.05 -21.34 -15.92
N ARG A 3 8.90 -21.69 -14.95
CA ARG A 3 8.82 -21.18 -13.56
C ARG A 3 9.17 -19.68 -13.61
N PRO A 4 8.40 -18.77 -13.00
CA PRO A 4 8.82 -17.37 -12.90
C PRO A 4 10.12 -17.34 -12.08
N LEU A 5 11.19 -16.83 -12.67
CA LEU A 5 12.40 -16.47 -11.93
C LEU A 5 11.99 -15.32 -11.00
N GLY A 6 11.87 -15.59 -9.70
CA GLY A 6 11.48 -14.57 -8.72
C GLY A 6 12.37 -13.32 -8.86
N GLN A 7 11.74 -12.15 -8.84
CA GLN A 7 12.44 -10.88 -8.96
C GLN A 7 13.16 -10.57 -7.65
N PHE A 8 14.47 -10.29 -7.73
CA PHE A 8 15.20 -9.76 -6.58
C PHE A 8 15.17 -8.24 -6.60
N ILE A 9 14.92 -7.64 -5.45
CA ILE A 9 14.89 -6.19 -5.27
C ILE A 9 15.85 -5.83 -4.18
N THR A 10 16.69 -4.85 -4.46
CA THR A 10 17.59 -4.25 -3.49
C THR A 10 17.07 -2.87 -3.11
N ILE A 11 16.88 -2.64 -1.81
CA ILE A 11 16.54 -1.33 -1.25
C ILE A 11 17.62 -0.91 -0.26
N GLU A 12 17.76 0.39 -0.05
CA GLU A 12 18.67 0.95 0.94
C GLU A 12 17.87 1.54 2.11
N LEU A 13 18.04 0.99 3.31
CA LEU A 13 17.37 1.45 4.53
C LEU A 13 18.43 1.72 5.61
N PHE A 14 18.40 2.91 6.18
CA PHE A 14 19.31 3.32 7.26
C PHE A 14 20.80 3.13 6.92
N GLY A 15 21.17 3.40 5.65
CA GLY A 15 22.52 3.23 5.12
C GLY A 15 22.95 1.77 4.92
N GLN A 16 22.01 0.81 4.95
CA GLN A 16 22.26 -0.60 4.67
C GLN A 16 21.43 -1.09 3.49
N SER A 17 22.05 -1.82 2.58
CA SER A 17 21.37 -2.45 1.46
C SER A 17 20.76 -3.78 1.88
N TYR A 18 19.49 -3.98 1.57
CA TYR A 18 18.76 -5.22 1.80
C TYR A 18 18.25 -5.76 0.47
N THR A 19 18.45 -7.05 0.21
CA THR A 19 17.95 -7.71 -1.00
C THR A 19 16.89 -8.72 -0.65
N PHE A 20 15.73 -8.59 -1.28
CA PHE A 20 14.57 -9.43 -1.04
C PHE A 20 14.15 -10.12 -2.33
N LYS A 21 13.71 -11.37 -2.21
CA LYS A 21 13.04 -12.06 -3.29
C LYS A 21 11.55 -11.67 -3.24
N ALA A 22 11.09 -10.92 -4.22
CA ALA A 22 9.68 -10.64 -4.39
C ALA A 22 8.98 -11.88 -4.94
N GLU A 23 7.90 -12.31 -4.27
CA GLU A 23 7.04 -13.38 -4.75
C GLU A 23 5.98 -12.89 -5.75
N ALA A 24 5.92 -11.59 -6.02
CA ALA A 24 4.96 -11.02 -6.95
C ALA A 24 5.27 -11.46 -8.40
N GLU A 25 4.28 -12.08 -9.04
CA GLU A 25 4.32 -12.46 -10.46
C GLU A 25 4.27 -11.24 -11.39
N ASP A 26 3.91 -10.07 -10.86
CA ASP A 26 3.76 -8.81 -11.60
C ASP A 26 4.66 -7.68 -11.07
N CYS A 27 5.11 -6.86 -12.02
CA CYS A 27 6.10 -5.76 -12.00
C CYS A 27 6.03 -4.70 -10.86
N ALA A 28 5.12 -4.82 -9.90
CA ALA A 28 4.88 -3.81 -8.88
C ALA A 28 5.88 -3.82 -7.71
N ALA A 29 6.78 -4.80 -7.66
CA ALA A 29 7.61 -5.01 -6.49
C ALA A 29 8.59 -3.84 -6.23
N ASN A 30 9.07 -3.15 -7.29
CA ASN A 30 9.82 -1.89 -7.15
C ASN A 30 8.95 -0.76 -6.58
N GLN A 31 7.68 -0.66 -6.99
CA GLN A 31 6.77 0.37 -6.50
C GLN A 31 6.44 0.17 -5.01
N VAL A 32 6.33 -1.08 -4.57
CA VAL A 32 6.15 -1.43 -3.15
C VAL A 32 7.39 -1.09 -2.34
N ALA A 33 8.59 -1.31 -2.91
CA ALA A 33 9.85 -0.89 -2.32
C ALA A 33 9.95 0.63 -2.18
N ASP A 34 9.62 1.38 -3.23
CA ASP A 34 9.61 2.85 -3.22
C ASP A 34 8.64 3.37 -2.16
N LEU A 35 7.44 2.78 -2.07
CA LEU A 35 6.43 3.13 -1.07
C LEU A 35 6.93 2.91 0.36
N LEU A 36 7.70 1.85 0.60
CA LEU A 36 8.34 1.62 1.91
C LEU A 36 9.40 2.69 2.21
N LEU A 37 10.25 3.03 1.24
CA LEU A 37 11.31 4.03 1.41
C LEU A 37 10.73 5.42 1.71
N ASP A 38 9.69 5.81 1.00
CA ASP A 38 8.99 7.08 1.23
C ASP A 38 8.39 7.16 2.64
N GLU A 39 7.69 6.11 3.08
CA GLU A 39 7.07 6.13 4.40
C GLU A 39 8.10 6.09 5.53
N VAL A 40 9.21 5.34 5.36
CA VAL A 40 10.33 5.36 6.31
C VAL A 40 10.92 6.77 6.42
N SER A 41 11.19 7.43 5.30
CA SER A 41 11.74 8.78 5.28
C SER A 41 10.82 9.80 5.97
N LYS A 42 9.51 9.67 5.74
CA LYS A 42 8.47 10.49 6.36
C LYS A 42 8.41 10.27 7.88
N VAL A 43 8.45 9.03 8.33
CA VAL A 43 8.46 8.68 9.76
C VAL A 43 9.74 9.19 10.43
N GLU A 44 10.91 9.01 9.80
CA GLU A 44 12.18 9.55 10.30
C GLU A 44 12.10 11.06 10.51
N THR A 45 11.56 11.79 9.53
CA THR A 45 11.42 13.25 9.60
C THR A 45 10.43 13.69 10.69
N GLN A 46 9.36 12.92 10.91
CA GLN A 46 8.38 13.19 11.97
C GLN A 46 8.97 12.96 13.37
N LEU A 47 9.71 11.87 13.54
CA LEU A 47 10.27 11.47 14.82
C LEU A 47 11.57 12.19 15.17
N ALA A 48 12.31 12.72 14.20
CA ALA A 48 13.50 13.55 14.42
C ALA A 48 13.24 14.80 15.27
N LYS A 49 11.97 15.21 15.42
CA LYS A 49 11.54 16.33 16.27
C LYS A 49 11.36 15.95 17.74
N GLN A 50 11.53 14.68 18.10
CA GLN A 50 11.36 14.19 19.48
C GLN A 50 12.65 14.33 20.29
N SER A 51 12.52 14.43 21.61
CA SER A 51 13.66 14.61 22.52
C SER A 51 14.60 13.39 22.58
N SER A 52 14.09 12.20 22.25
CA SER A 52 14.88 10.97 22.15
C SER A 52 14.85 10.44 20.70
N PRO A 53 16.01 10.07 20.14
CA PRO A 53 16.06 9.51 18.79
C PRO A 53 15.35 8.14 18.78
N PRO A 54 14.40 7.92 17.86
CA PRO A 54 13.71 6.64 17.74
C PRO A 54 14.66 5.54 17.27
N THR A 55 14.39 4.30 17.67
CA THR A 55 15.15 3.16 17.12
C THR A 55 14.75 2.90 15.67
N LYS A 56 15.67 2.37 14.85
CA LYS A 56 15.39 1.94 13.47
C LYS A 56 14.19 0.98 13.40
N GLN A 57 14.05 0.10 14.39
CA GLN A 57 12.93 -0.82 14.50
C GLN A 57 11.60 -0.08 14.74
N THR A 58 11.58 0.93 15.61
CA THR A 58 10.40 1.77 15.85
C THR A 58 9.96 2.48 14.56
N ILE A 59 10.91 3.03 13.80
CA ILE A 59 10.65 3.69 12.52
C ILE A 59 10.01 2.69 11.54
N LEU A 60 10.59 1.50 11.38
CA LEU A 60 10.06 0.47 10.48
C LEU A 60 8.66 -0.01 10.88
N ILE A 61 8.42 -0.25 12.17
CA ILE A 61 7.10 -0.67 12.66
C ILE A 61 6.05 0.40 12.36
N LEU A 62 6.38 1.67 12.61
CA LEU A 62 5.44 2.75 12.36
C LEU A 62 5.19 2.97 10.86
N ALA A 63 6.23 2.88 10.02
CA ALA A 63 6.07 2.93 8.57
C ALA A 63 5.17 1.78 8.07
N ALA A 64 5.39 0.55 8.55
CA ALA A 64 4.55 -0.59 8.22
C ALA A 64 3.09 -0.40 8.66
N LEU A 65 2.85 0.13 9.86
CA LEU A 65 1.50 0.43 10.36
C LEU A 65 0.81 1.50 9.51
N ASN A 66 1.52 2.55 9.11
CA ASN A 66 0.97 3.60 8.26
C ASN A 66 0.58 3.05 6.88
N ILE A 67 1.48 2.30 6.23
CA ILE A 67 1.20 1.66 4.92
C ILE A 67 0.01 0.71 5.02
N ALA A 68 -0.02 -0.15 6.04
CA ALA A 68 -1.13 -1.09 6.24
C ALA A 68 -2.45 -0.35 6.48
N GLY A 69 -2.43 0.74 7.24
CA GLY A 69 -3.59 1.59 7.48
C GLY A 69 -4.10 2.29 6.22
N GLU A 70 -3.21 2.82 5.37
CA GLU A 70 -3.58 3.43 4.09
C GLU A 70 -4.17 2.40 3.12
N HIS A 71 -3.56 1.22 3.02
CA HIS A 71 -4.08 0.13 2.20
C HIS A 71 -5.44 -0.36 2.68
N TYR A 72 -5.65 -0.45 4.00
CA TYR A 72 -6.96 -0.79 4.57
C TYR A 72 -8.03 0.24 4.20
N LYS A 73 -7.76 1.54 4.37
CA LYS A 73 -8.67 2.63 4.00
C LYS A 73 -8.99 2.65 2.51
N LEU A 74 -8.00 2.35 1.66
CA LEU A 74 -8.20 2.29 0.21
C LEU A 74 -9.16 1.16 -0.16
N LYS A 75 -9.01 -0.02 0.46
CA LYS A 75 -9.94 -1.16 0.25
C LYS A 75 -11.37 -0.83 0.70
N GLU A 76 -11.51 -0.19 1.85
CA GLU A 76 -12.81 0.26 2.36
C GLU A 76 -13.48 1.24 1.38
N LYS A 77 -12.76 2.29 0.98
CA LYS A 77 -13.26 3.27 0.01
C LYS A 77 -13.65 2.64 -1.33
N TYR A 78 -12.87 1.68 -1.83
CA TYR A 78 -13.20 0.98 -3.07
C TYR A 78 -14.49 0.16 -2.94
N SER A 79 -14.66 -0.54 -1.82
CA SER A 79 -15.89 -1.29 -1.51
C SER A 79 -17.11 -0.35 -1.45
N ASP A 80 -16.98 0.79 -0.78
CA ASP A 80 -18.06 1.78 -0.67
C ASP A 80 -18.44 2.37 -2.03
N MET A 81 -17.45 2.72 -2.85
CA MET A 81 -17.67 3.22 -4.21
C MET A 81 -18.37 2.19 -5.10
N LEU A 82 -17.98 0.91 -5.00
CA LEU A 82 -18.62 -0.17 -5.76
C LEU A 82 -20.08 -0.34 -5.35
N LYS A 83 -20.37 -0.25 -4.05
CA LYS A 83 -21.73 -0.34 -3.51
C LYS A 83 -22.60 0.83 -3.97
N ASP A 84 -22.13 2.08 -3.83
CA ASP A 84 -22.86 3.27 -4.30
C ASP A 84 -23.12 3.22 -5.81
N SER A 85 -22.13 2.80 -6.60
CA SER A 85 -22.29 2.60 -8.05
C SER A 85 -23.35 1.55 -8.38
N SER A 86 -23.34 0.41 -7.67
CA SER A 86 -24.32 -0.66 -7.85
C SER A 86 -25.73 -0.22 -7.46
N GLU A 87 -25.88 0.48 -6.34
CA GLU A 87 -27.17 0.98 -5.86
C GLU A 87 -27.78 1.99 -6.83
N ARG A 88 -26.98 2.95 -7.32
CA ARG A 88 -27.44 3.93 -8.32
C ARG A 88 -27.84 3.25 -9.63
N SER A 89 -27.05 2.29 -10.10
CA SER A 89 -27.34 1.54 -11.32
C SER A 89 -28.64 0.74 -11.19
N ALA A 90 -28.83 0.04 -10.07
CA ALA A 90 -30.05 -0.71 -9.80
C ALA A 90 -31.28 0.21 -9.73
N ASN A 91 -31.16 1.39 -9.12
CA ASN A 91 -32.23 2.38 -9.09
C ASN A 91 -32.58 2.89 -10.49
N LEU A 92 -31.58 3.16 -11.34
CA LEU A 92 -31.80 3.60 -12.71
C LEU A 92 -32.51 2.52 -13.53
N ILE A 93 -32.10 1.25 -13.42
CA ILE A 93 -32.75 0.12 -14.08
C ILE A 93 -34.21 0.01 -13.64
N ARG A 94 -34.49 0.08 -12.34
CA ARG A 94 -35.87 0.05 -11.82
C ARG A 94 -36.75 1.18 -12.35
N LEU A 95 -36.18 2.37 -12.56
CA LEU A 95 -36.91 3.49 -13.16
C LEU A 95 -37.23 3.24 -14.63
N LEU A 96 -36.29 2.64 -15.38
CA LEU A 96 -36.50 2.29 -16.79
C LEU A 96 -37.51 1.15 -16.93
N ASP A 97 -37.41 0.10 -16.11
CA ASP A 97 -38.32 -1.04 -16.12
C ASP A 97 -39.72 -0.67 -15.63
N GLY A 98 -39.84 0.28 -14.68
CA GLY A 98 -41.13 0.81 -14.22
C GLY A 98 -41.80 1.78 -15.20
N CYS A 99 -41.10 2.15 -16.28
CA CYS A 99 -41.64 2.93 -17.40
C CYS A 99 -42.06 2.06 -18.61
N LEU A 100 -41.98 0.73 -18.49
CA LEU A 100 -42.55 -0.26 -19.42
C LEU A 100 -43.86 -0.84 -18.88
#